data_AF-A0A973YZP5-F1
#
_entry.id   AF-A0A973YZP5-F1
#
_cell.length_a   1.000
_cell.length_b   1.000
_cell.length_c   1.000
_cell.angle_alpha   90.00
_cell.angle_beta   90.00
_cell.angle_gamma   90.00
#
_symmetry.space_group_name_H-M   'P 1'
#
loop_
_entity.id
_entity.type
_entity.pdbx_description
1 polymer ?
#
loop_
_entity_poly.entity_id
_entity_poly.type
_entity_poly.pdbx_seq_one_letter_code
_entity_poly.pdbx_strand_id
1 'polypeptide(L)'
;MVEVGLLGKVAVSGGGGEVGLGPDRQRCVLAALAVDAGRVVSVARLTERVWGATPPLRARGTLLSYLSRLRHAVAGVEGVDVVRRPGGYALEVDRAAVDLHRFRDLRARA
;
A
#
# COMPACT_ATOMS: atom_id res chain seq x y z
N MET A 1 16.87 -5.03 1.04
CA MET A 1 16.08 -4.52 -0.10
C MET A 1 14.61 -4.70 0.25
N VAL A 2 13.77 -3.71 -0.02
CA VAL A 2 12.33 -3.84 0.24
C VAL A 2 11.64 -4.59 -0.89
N GLU A 3 10.65 -5.42 -0.56
CA GLU A 3 9.71 -5.99 -1.51
C GLU A 3 8.27 -5.83 -1.02
N VAL A 4 7.36 -5.57 -1.95
CA VAL A 4 5.92 -5.46 -1.69
C VAL A 4 5.21 -6.52 -2.53
N GLY A 5 4.56 -7.45 -1.85
CA GLY A 5 3.81 -8.55 -2.47
C GLY A 5 2.33 -8.20 -2.61
N LEU A 6 1.76 -8.37 -3.81
CA LEU A 6 0.34 -8.22 -4.14
C LEU A 6 -0.22 -9.44 -4.88
N LEU A 7 0.62 -10.24 -5.55
CA LEU A 7 0.23 -11.42 -6.31
C LEU A 7 0.18 -12.67 -5.40
N GLY A 8 -0.53 -12.54 -4.28
CA GLY A 8 -0.59 -13.54 -3.23
C GLY A 8 -0.96 -12.88 -1.90
N LYS A 9 -0.27 -13.25 -0.83
CA LYS A 9 -0.42 -12.58 0.46
C LYS A 9 0.10 -11.14 0.34
N VAL A 10 -0.74 -10.18 0.71
CA VAL A 10 -0.33 -8.77 0.80
C VAL A 10 0.68 -8.60 1.94
N ALA A 11 1.94 -8.31 1.59
CA ALA A 11 3.05 -8.24 2.52
C ALA A 11 4.07 -7.16 2.13
N VAL A 12 4.84 -6.70 3.11
CA VAL A 12 6.06 -5.91 2.92
C VAL A 12 7.18 -6.65 3.62
N SER A 13 8.30 -6.85 2.95
CA SER A 13 9.51 -7.41 3.52
C SER A 13 10.68 -6.44 3.33
N GLY A 14 11.57 -6.39 4.31
CA GLY A 14 12.80 -5.60 4.26
C GLY A 14 14.03 -6.45 4.61
N GLY A 15 15.16 -5.79 4.90
CA GLY A 15 16.38 -6.48 5.31
C GLY A 15 16.23 -7.34 6.57
N GLY A 16 15.27 -7.02 7.45
CA GLY A 16 14.97 -7.77 8.67
C GLY A 16 13.83 -8.79 8.55
N GLY A 17 13.32 -9.07 7.34
CA GLY A 17 12.20 -9.99 7.13
C GLY A 17 10.85 -9.32 6.92
N GLU A 18 9.76 -10.08 7.09
CA GLU A 18 8.39 -9.60 6.85
C GLU A 18 7.92 -8.63 7.95
N VAL A 19 7.30 -7.52 7.53
CA VAL A 19 6.72 -6.51 8.41
C VAL A 19 5.35 -6.94 8.91
N GLY A 20 5.10 -6.79 10.21
CA GLY A 20 3.78 -6.97 10.81
C GLY A 20 2.79 -5.86 10.40
N LEU A 21 2.18 -5.96 9.22
CA LEU A 21 1.25 -4.97 8.67
C LEU A 21 -0.13 -4.91 9.37
N GLY A 22 -0.38 -5.76 10.36
CA GLY A 22 -1.65 -5.80 11.09
C GLY A 22 -2.79 -6.47 10.31
N PRO A 23 -4.05 -6.10 10.60
CA PRO A 23 -5.26 -6.77 10.10
C PRO A 23 -5.46 -6.67 8.58
N ASP A 24 -6.30 -7.55 8.03
CA ASP A 24 -6.54 -7.63 6.58
C ASP A 24 -7.00 -6.31 5.96
N ARG A 25 -7.87 -5.55 6.64
CA ARG A 25 -8.30 -4.23 6.15
C ARG A 25 -7.16 -3.22 6.05
N GLN A 26 -6.19 -3.28 6.96
CA GLN A 26 -4.99 -2.45 6.89
C GLN A 26 -4.11 -2.88 5.71
N ARG A 27 -3.97 -4.19 5.46
CA ARG A 27 -3.28 -4.73 4.28
C ARG A 27 -3.98 -4.32 2.98
N CYS A 28 -5.31 -4.29 2.94
CA CYS A 28 -6.06 -3.79 1.78
C CYS A 28 -5.74 -2.32 1.48
N VAL A 29 -5.54 -1.47 2.49
CA VAL A 29 -5.12 -0.07 2.28
C VAL A 29 -3.73 -0.01 1.65
N LEU A 30 -2.79 -0.84 2.11
CA LEU A 30 -1.48 -0.94 1.48
C LEU A 30 -1.60 -1.38 0.02
N ALA A 31 -2.36 -2.43 -0.26
CA ALA A 31 -2.58 -2.92 -1.63
C ALA A 31 -3.19 -1.83 -2.51
N ALA A 32 -4.17 -1.08 -2.00
CA ALA A 32 -4.81 0.02 -2.70
C ALA A 32 -3.84 1.15 -3.06
N LEU A 33 -2.79 1.38 -2.26
CA LEU A 33 -1.71 2.32 -2.60
C LEU A 33 -0.70 1.70 -3.56
N ALA A 34 -0.26 0.45 -3.31
CA ALA A 34 0.80 -0.22 -4.06
C ALA A 34 0.45 -0.50 -5.53
N VAL A 35 -0.84 -0.69 -5.85
CA VAL A 35 -1.33 -0.74 -7.24
C VAL A 35 -0.92 0.51 -8.04
N ASP A 36 -0.82 1.65 -7.37
CA ASP A 36 -0.40 2.93 -7.92
C ASP A 36 0.90 3.43 -7.26
N ALA A 37 1.85 2.53 -6.97
CA ALA A 37 3.15 2.85 -6.36
C ALA A 37 3.78 4.13 -6.94
N GLY A 38 4.20 5.03 -6.06
CA GLY A 38 4.74 6.35 -6.38
C GLY A 38 3.72 7.42 -6.79
N ARG A 39 2.43 7.09 -6.93
CA ARG A 39 1.37 8.03 -7.33
C ARG A 39 0.38 8.30 -6.20
N VAL A 40 -0.17 9.52 -6.23
CA VAL A 40 -1.17 9.96 -5.24
C VAL A 40 -2.52 9.31 -5.52
N VAL A 41 -3.09 8.68 -4.49
CA VAL A 41 -4.44 8.10 -4.48
C VAL A 41 -5.31 8.90 -3.50
N SER A 42 -6.47 9.36 -3.97
CA SER A 42 -7.38 10.14 -3.13
C SER A 42 -8.02 9.29 -2.03
N VAL A 43 -8.42 9.95 -0.93
CA VAL A 43 -9.16 9.30 0.17
C VAL A 43 -10.44 8.63 -0.32
N ALA A 44 -11.16 9.25 -1.25
CA ALA A 44 -12.37 8.67 -1.83
C ALA A 44 -12.06 7.38 -2.58
N ARG A 45 -11.03 7.37 -3.44
CA ARG A 45 -10.61 6.18 -4.19
C ARG A 45 -10.04 5.09 -3.30
N LEU A 46 -9.29 5.44 -2.26
CA LEU A 46 -8.84 4.47 -1.25
C LEU A 46 -10.03 3.84 -0.53
N THR A 47 -11.03 4.64 -0.18
CA THR A 47 -12.25 4.16 0.49
C THR A 47 -13.01 3.19 -0.42
N GLU A 48 -13.22 3.57 -1.67
CA GLU A 48 -13.87 2.73 -2.69
C GLU A 48 -13.11 1.40 -2.89
N ARG A 49 -11.78 1.44 -3.04
CA ARG A 49 -10.96 0.23 -3.22
C ARG A 49 -11.00 -0.71 -2.02
N VAL A 50 -11.03 -0.16 -0.81
CA VAL A 50 -10.96 -0.96 0.41
C VAL A 50 -12.32 -1.55 0.74
N TRP A 51 -13.42 -0.80 0.60
CA TRP A 51 -14.75 -1.24 1.07
C TRP A 51 -15.80 -1.44 -0.02
N GLY A 52 -15.53 -1.05 -1.26
CA GLY A 52 -16.47 -1.15 -2.38
C GLY A 52 -17.75 -0.35 -2.12
N ALA A 53 -18.89 -0.98 -2.43
CA ALA A 53 -20.22 -0.36 -2.32
C ALA A 53 -20.72 -0.15 -0.88
N THR A 54 -20.10 -0.78 0.12
CA THR A 54 -20.58 -0.78 1.51
C THR A 54 -19.49 -0.29 2.48
N PRO A 55 -19.10 1.00 2.43
CA PRO A 55 -18.18 1.58 3.40
C PRO A 55 -18.84 1.72 4.78
N PRO A 56 -18.07 1.60 5.88
CA PRO A 56 -18.60 1.86 7.22
C PRO A 56 -18.95 3.35 7.39
N LEU A 57 -19.85 3.66 8.33
CA LEU A 57 -20.28 5.03 8.66
C LEU A 57 -19.12 6.02 8.88
N ARG A 58 -17.98 5.55 9.41
CA ARG A 58 -16.78 6.35 9.66
C ARG A 58 -15.59 5.94 8.79
N ALA A 59 -15.83 5.51 7.54
CA ALA A 59 -14.80 4.99 6.63
C ALA A 59 -13.58 5.91 6.49
N ARG A 60 -13.79 7.22 6.35
CA ARG A 60 -12.70 8.19 6.31
C ARG A 60 -11.83 8.15 7.56
N GLY A 61 -12.43 8.16 8.75
CA GLY A 61 -11.70 8.09 10.01
C GLY A 61 -10.94 6.77 10.15
N THR A 62 -11.60 5.66 9.83
CA THR A 62 -11.00 4.32 9.83
C THR A 62 -9.81 4.22 8.85
N LEU A 63 -9.94 4.78 7.65
CA LEU A 63 -8.87 4.82 6.65
C LEU A 63 -7.66 5.59 7.19
N LEU A 64 -7.87 6.77 7.78
CA LEU A 64 -6.79 7.57 8.35
C LEU A 64 -6.07 6.83 9.49
N SER A 65 -6.81 6.09 10.33
CA SER A 65 -6.20 5.23 11.35
C SER A 65 -5.33 4.12 10.73
N TYR A 66 -5.79 3.47 9.66
CA TYR A 66 -4.98 2.46 8.97
C TYR A 66 -3.75 3.04 8.27
N LEU A 67 -3.87 4.21 7.63
CA LEU A 67 -2.73 4.91 7.03
C LEU A 67 -1.67 5.28 8.06
N SER A 68 -2.10 5.76 9.24
CA SER A 68 -1.19 6.05 10.36
C SER A 68 -0.48 4.79 10.85
N ARG A 69 -1.21 3.69 11.06
CA ARG A 69 -0.62 2.41 11.48
C ARG A 69 0.31 1.81 10.43
N LEU A 70 -0.01 1.95 9.14
CA LEU A 70 0.87 1.52 8.05
C LEU A 70 2.17 2.33 8.05
N ARG A 71 2.09 3.67 8.16
CA ARG A 71 3.28 4.53 8.31
C ARG A 71 4.18 4.04 9.43
N HIS A 72 3.60 3.77 10.59
CA HIS A 72 4.36 3.25 11.73
C HIS A 72 4.95 1.87 11.47
N ALA A 73 4.20 0.96 10.84
CA ALA A 73 4.67 -0.39 10.54
C ALA A 73 5.86 -0.40 9.57
N VAL A 74 5.88 0.49 8.58
CA VAL A 74 6.94 0.52 7.56
C VAL A 74 8.07 1.51 7.84
N ALA A 75 7.98 2.34 8.89
CA ALA A 75 8.96 3.40 9.18
C ALA A 75 10.42 2.92 9.35
N GLY A 76 10.62 1.66 9.72
CA GLY A 76 11.96 1.05 9.85
C GLY A 76 12.45 0.29 8.61
N VAL A 77 11.66 0.28 7.53
CA VAL A 77 12.02 -0.43 6.29
C VAL A 77 12.52 0.57 5.27
N GLU A 78 13.81 0.46 4.95
CA GLU A 78 14.44 1.32 3.95
C GLU A 78 13.81 1.13 2.56
N GLY A 79 13.51 2.24 1.89
CA GLY A 79 12.97 2.25 0.53
C GLY A 79 11.44 2.16 0.43
N VAL A 80 10.72 2.24 1.55
CA VAL A 80 9.25 2.31 1.56
C VAL A 80 8.73 3.34 2.57
N ASP A 81 7.82 4.21 2.14
CA ASP A 81 7.09 5.12 3.04
C ASP A 81 5.66 5.35 2.55
N VAL A 82 4.75 5.63 3.47
CA VAL A 82 3.38 6.05 3.17
C VAL A 82 3.27 7.54 3.44
N VAL A 83 3.26 8.35 2.39
CA VAL A 83 3.30 9.82 2.51
C VAL A 83 1.93 10.44 2.28
N ARG A 84 1.69 11.59 2.93
CA ARG A 84 0.57 12.47 2.60
C ARG A 84 1.04 13.51 1.58
N ARG A 85 0.28 13.67 0.50
CA ARG A 85 0.52 14.67 -0.55
C ARG A 85 -0.75 15.50 -0.80
N PRO A 86 -0.68 16.66 -1.46
CA PRO A 86 -1.88 17.34 -1.95
C PRO A 86 -2.75 16.37 -2.73
N GLY A 87 -4.05 16.29 -2.39
CA GLY A 87 -5.00 15.40 -3.06
C GLY A 87 -5.12 13.97 -2.49
N GLY A 88 -4.21 13.52 -1.62
CA GLY A 88 -4.32 12.17 -1.04
C GLY A 88 -3.06 11.60 -0.41
N TYR A 89 -2.85 10.30 -0.62
CA TYR A 89 -1.74 9.53 -0.07
C TYR A 89 -1.03 8.75 -1.17
N ALA A 90 0.26 8.51 -1.00
CA ALA A 90 1.05 7.68 -1.90
C ALA A 90 1.87 6.66 -1.08
N LEU A 91 2.11 5.49 -1.68
CA LEU A 91 3.16 4.60 -1.23
C LEU A 91 4.41 4.94 -2.05
N GLU A 92 5.39 5.58 -1.41
CA GLU A 92 6.70 5.81 -2.00
C GLU A 92 7.51 4.55 -1.86
N VAL A 93 7.77 3.91 -2.98
CA VAL A 93 8.56 2.68 -3.09
C VAL A 93 9.02 2.59 -4.54
N ASP A 94 10.17 1.98 -4.79
CA ASP A 94 10.55 1.64 -6.17
C ASP A 94 9.45 0.76 -6.79
N ARG A 95 8.98 1.15 -7.97
CA ARG A 95 7.98 0.39 -8.70
C ARG A 95 8.44 -1.06 -8.96
N ALA A 96 9.74 -1.29 -9.17
CA ALA A 96 10.31 -2.63 -9.37
C ALA A 96 10.33 -3.50 -8.09
N ALA A 97 10.20 -2.88 -6.90
CA ALA A 97 10.06 -3.59 -5.63
C ALA A 97 8.64 -4.13 -5.40
N VAL A 98 7.66 -3.75 -6.23
CA VAL A 98 6.29 -4.29 -6.18
C VAL A 98 6.13 -5.40 -7.22
N ASP A 99 5.82 -6.61 -6.76
CA ASP A 99 5.72 -7.81 -7.61
C ASP A 99 4.76 -7.64 -8.81
N LEU A 100 3.64 -6.93 -8.61
CA LEU A 100 2.63 -6.64 -9.63
C LEU A 100 3.23 -5.85 -10.80
N HIS A 101 4.05 -4.85 -10.49
CA HIS A 101 4.66 -4.01 -11.53
C HIS A 101 5.85 -4.74 -12.16
N ARG A 102 6.66 -5.44 -11.36
CA ARG A 102 7.73 -6.32 -11.87
C ARG A 102 7.17 -7.34 -12.88
N PHE A 103 6.06 -7.99 -12.55
CA PHE A 103 5.36 -8.91 -13.45
C PHE A 103 4.89 -8.23 -14.74
N ARG A 104 4.24 -7.07 -14.64
CA ARG A 104 3.75 -6.32 -15.81
C ARG A 104 4.89 -5.90 -16.74
N ASP A 105 6.00 -5.46 -16.18
CA ASP A 105 7.17 -5.02 -16.93
C ASP A 105 7.87 -6.19 -17.62
N LEU A 106 8.00 -7.34 -16.94
CA LEU A 106 8.53 -8.56 -17.55
C LEU A 106 7.65 -9.05 -18.71
N ARG A 107 6.32 -9.05 -18.52
CA ARG A 107 5.37 -9.43 -19.57
C ARG A 107 5.41 -8.49 -20.78
N ALA A 108 5.70 -7.20 -20.59
CA ALA A 108 5.77 -6.23 -21.68
C ALA A 108 7.06 -6.35 -22.53
N ARG A 109 8.07 -7.10 -22.05
CA ARG A 109 9.36 -7.30 -22.71
C ARG A 109 9.47 -8.64 -23.43
N ALA A 110 8.49 -9.52 -23.26
CA ALA A 110 8.38 -10.81 -23.93
C ALA A 110 7.49 -10.68 -25.17
#